data_AF-A0A059F3I7-F1
#
_entry.id   AF-A0A059F3I7-F1
#
_cell.length_a   1.000
_cell.length_b   1.000
_cell.length_c   1.000
_cell.angle_alpha   90.00
_cell.angle_beta   90.00
_cell.angle_gamma   90.00
#
_symmetry.space_group_name_H-M   'P 1'
#
loop_
_entity.id
_entity.type
_entity.pdbx_description
1 polymer ?
#
loop_
_entity_poly.entity_id
_entity_poly.type
_entity_poly.pdbx_seq_one_letter_code
_entity_poly.pdbx_strand_id
1 'polypeptide(L)'
;SYTFSNHHNIYSEVAPIEITYIVGTTAIKATKKIFPLQTTELSTNAIKWANDFKVTCSLANWTTLEALEVLKNLFATDILSSTIVNEDLDASLDHLRLFEIGSQSLNILLNNLKDIKQINFTFIQDYYNVIFEIIKKLAPPKKTQRQRQIIKYLNHF
;
A
#
# COMPACT_ATOMS: atom_id res chain seq x y z
N SER A 1 17.17 2.21 -44.21
CA SER A 1 17.74 2.51 -42.87
C SER A 1 16.64 3.15 -42.04
N TYR A 2 16.02 2.42 -41.13
CA TYR A 2 14.96 2.96 -40.28
C TYR A 2 15.60 3.72 -39.12
N THR A 3 15.44 5.04 -39.11
CA THR A 3 15.77 5.88 -37.97
C THR A 3 14.70 5.66 -36.90
N PHE A 4 15.08 5.03 -35.79
CA PHE A 4 14.28 5.04 -34.57
C PHE A 4 14.14 6.49 -34.12
N SER A 5 12.95 7.04 -34.29
CA SER A 5 12.53 8.27 -33.64
C SER A 5 12.56 8.02 -32.13
N ASN A 6 13.50 8.68 -31.45
CA ASN A 6 13.52 8.85 -30.01
C ASN A 6 12.19 9.51 -29.59
N HIS A 7 11.21 8.68 -29.22
CA HIS A 7 10.09 9.14 -28.42
C HIS A 7 10.67 9.55 -27.07
N HIS A 8 10.97 10.84 -26.93
CA HIS A 8 11.09 11.46 -25.62
C HIS A 8 9.81 11.10 -24.86
N ASN A 9 9.98 10.35 -23.78
CA ASN A 9 8.93 10.07 -22.83
C ASN A 9 8.46 11.41 -22.25
N ILE A 10 7.35 11.92 -22.79
CA ILE A 10 6.59 13.03 -22.22
C ILE A 10 5.79 12.44 -21.04
N TYR A 11 6.49 11.92 -20.03
CA TYR A 11 5.87 11.75 -18.72
C TYR A 11 6.03 13.09 -18.04
N SER A 12 4.97 13.89 -18.11
CA SER A 12 4.89 15.17 -17.41
C SER A 12 5.28 14.96 -15.95
N GLU A 13 6.28 15.69 -15.47
CA GLU A 13 6.52 15.85 -14.04
C GLU A 13 5.23 16.43 -13.43
N VAL A 14 4.37 15.55 -12.90
CA VAL A 14 3.16 15.99 -12.23
C VAL A 14 3.61 16.81 -11.02
N ALA A 15 3.17 18.06 -10.94
CA ALA A 15 3.54 18.92 -9.82
C ALA A 15 3.00 18.34 -8.50
N PRO A 16 3.68 18.56 -7.37
CA PRO A 16 3.15 18.15 -6.08
C PRO A 16 1.83 18.87 -5.78
N ILE A 17 0.91 18.16 -5.13
CA ILE A 17 -0.34 18.74 -4.65
C ILE A 17 -0.10 19.36 -3.28
N GLU A 18 -0.46 20.63 -3.14
CA GLU A 18 -0.36 21.38 -1.88
C GLU A 18 -1.72 21.46 -1.20
N ILE A 19 -1.76 21.10 0.08
CA ILE A 19 -2.98 21.08 0.88
C ILE A 19 -2.74 21.91 2.11
N THR A 20 -3.60 22.90 2.31
CA THR A 20 -3.58 23.75 3.49
C THR A 20 -4.69 23.32 4.44
N TYR A 21 -4.34 23.06 5.69
CA TYR A 21 -5.28 22.62 6.72
C TYR A 21 -4.99 23.30 8.06
N ILE A 22 -5.98 23.26 8.96
CA ILE A 22 -5.85 23.77 10.33
C ILE A 22 -5.46 22.61 11.24
N VAL A 23 -4.45 22.80 12.09
CA VAL A 23 -3.98 21.75 12.99
C VAL A 23 -4.94 21.60 14.17
N GLY A 24 -5.83 20.61 14.10
CA GLY A 24 -6.78 20.30 15.18
C GLY A 24 -7.68 21.49 15.52
N THR A 25 -7.77 21.83 16.80
CA THR A 25 -8.52 23.01 17.29
C THR A 25 -7.64 24.27 17.43
N THR A 26 -6.40 24.24 16.94
CA THR A 26 -5.50 25.39 17.03
C THR A 26 -5.80 26.43 15.95
N ALA A 27 -5.21 27.62 16.06
CA ALA A 27 -5.25 28.64 15.00
C ALA A 27 -4.12 28.46 13.95
N ILE A 28 -3.34 27.39 14.04
CA ILE A 28 -2.17 27.17 13.19
C ILE A 28 -2.61 26.61 11.84
N LYS A 29 -2.29 27.33 10.77
CA LYS A 29 -2.41 26.84 9.39
C LYS A 29 -1.10 26.15 9.01
N ALA A 30 -1.21 24.91 8.55
CA ALA A 30 -0.10 24.14 8.03
C ALA A 30 -0.35 23.80 6.55
N THR A 31 0.74 23.68 5.79
CA THR A 31 0.70 23.24 4.39
C THR A 31 1.47 21.94 4.28
N LYS A 32 0.83 20.91 3.70
CA LYS A 32 1.45 19.64 3.38
C LYS A 32 1.48 19.47 1.87
N LYS A 33 2.60 18.96 1.37
CA LYS A 33 2.77 18.61 -0.05
C LYS A 33 2.75 17.10 -0.19
N ILE A 34 2.02 16.61 -1.19
CA ILE A 34 2.13 15.23 -1.67
C ILE A 34 2.78 15.25 -3.04
N PHE A 35 3.85 14.50 -3.18
CA PHE A 35 4.50 14.27 -4.46
C PHE A 35 3.87 13.05 -5.15
N PRO A 36 3.75 13.07 -6.49
CA PRO A 36 3.33 11.90 -7.25
C PRO A 36 4.24 10.70 -6.98
N LEU A 37 3.67 9.50 -6.98
CA LEU A 37 4.43 8.27 -6.82
C LEU A 37 5.03 7.88 -8.17
N GLN A 38 6.35 7.90 -8.26
CA GLN A 38 7.09 7.48 -9.45
C GLN A 38 7.26 5.96 -9.49
N THR A 39 7.22 5.36 -10.68
CA THR A 39 7.36 3.91 -10.87
C THR A 39 8.67 3.37 -10.28
N THR A 40 9.75 4.16 -10.35
CA THR A 40 11.07 3.82 -9.81
C THR A 40 11.09 3.71 -8.28
N GLU A 41 10.11 4.28 -7.58
CA GLU A 41 10.05 4.32 -6.12
C GLU A 41 9.07 3.29 -5.52
N LEU A 42 8.31 2.59 -6.37
CA LEU A 42 7.31 1.62 -5.92
C LEU A 42 7.89 0.50 -5.04
N SER A 43 9.10 0.04 -5.35
CA SER A 43 9.74 -1.07 -4.63
C SER A 43 10.29 -0.69 -3.25
N THR A 44 10.38 0.60 -2.92
CA THR A 44 11.03 1.07 -1.68
C THR A 44 10.15 1.99 -0.84
N ASN A 45 9.20 2.70 -1.47
CA ASN A 45 8.44 3.77 -0.81
C ASN A 45 6.92 3.59 -0.88
N ALA A 46 6.38 2.57 -1.58
CA ALA A 46 4.94 2.45 -1.81
C ALA A 46 4.11 2.40 -0.51
N ILE A 47 4.54 1.62 0.51
CA ILE A 47 3.84 1.54 1.79
C ILE A 47 3.85 2.89 2.52
N LYS A 48 5.01 3.54 2.58
CA LYS A 48 5.17 4.84 3.26
C LYS A 48 4.31 5.88 2.56
N TRP A 49 4.39 5.96 1.24
CA TRP A 49 3.61 6.88 0.42
C TRP A 49 2.10 6.66 0.61
N ALA A 50 1.63 5.41 0.58
CA ALA A 50 0.23 5.08 0.80
C ALA A 50 -0.26 5.50 2.19
N ASN A 51 0.57 5.35 3.24
CA ASN A 51 0.24 5.82 4.58
C ASN A 51 0.20 7.35 4.65
N ASP A 52 1.18 8.03 4.05
CA ASP A 52 1.24 9.49 3.99
C ASP A 52 0.04 10.06 3.24
N PHE A 53 -0.40 9.38 2.18
CA PHE A 53 -1.62 9.72 1.43
C PHE A 53 -2.86 9.59 2.31
N LYS A 54 -3.05 8.47 3.03
CA LYS A 54 -4.20 8.29 3.96
C LYS A 54 -4.28 9.38 5.02
N VAL A 55 -3.14 9.70 5.64
CA VAL A 55 -3.06 10.79 6.63
C VAL A 55 -3.50 12.10 6.00
N THR A 56 -3.09 12.35 4.76
CA THR A 56 -3.43 13.58 4.07
C THR A 56 -4.90 13.66 3.69
N CYS A 57 -5.52 12.56 3.26
CA CYS A 57 -6.98 12.51 3.06
C CYS A 57 -7.72 12.89 4.35
N SER A 58 -7.26 12.39 5.50
CA SER A 58 -7.85 12.74 6.80
C SER A 58 -7.65 14.21 7.16
N LEU A 59 -6.49 14.80 6.85
CA LEU A 59 -6.22 16.23 7.10
C LEU A 59 -7.02 17.15 6.18
N ALA A 60 -7.23 16.72 4.93
CA ALA A 60 -7.97 17.46 3.92
C ALA A 60 -9.49 17.27 4.03
N ASN A 61 -9.96 16.34 4.88
CA ASN A 61 -11.35 15.89 4.97
C ASN A 61 -11.93 15.44 3.62
N TRP A 62 -11.14 14.76 2.79
CA TRP A 62 -11.63 14.23 1.52
C TRP A 62 -12.55 13.05 1.74
N THR A 63 -13.65 13.04 0.99
CA THR A 63 -14.47 11.85 0.78
C THR A 63 -13.69 10.78 0.03
N THR A 64 -14.14 9.52 0.10
CA THR A 64 -13.50 8.41 -0.62
C THR A 64 -13.41 8.68 -2.13
N LEU A 65 -14.45 9.30 -2.72
CA LEU A 65 -14.49 9.63 -4.14
C LEU A 65 -13.47 10.71 -4.51
N GLU A 66 -13.40 11.80 -3.74
CA GLU A 66 -12.41 12.86 -3.96
C GLU A 66 -10.99 12.32 -3.80
N ALA A 67 -10.75 11.51 -2.77
CA ALA A 67 -9.45 10.89 -2.55
C ALA A 67 -9.05 9.95 -3.70
N LEU A 68 -10.00 9.21 -4.28
CA LEU A 68 -9.73 8.38 -5.47
C LEU A 68 -9.40 9.22 -6.70
N GLU A 69 -10.12 10.31 -6.95
CA GLU A 69 -9.81 11.22 -8.05
C GLU A 69 -8.43 11.87 -7.89
N VAL A 70 -8.07 12.29 -6.68
CA VAL A 70 -6.73 12.80 -6.40
C VAL A 70 -5.67 11.70 -6.55
N LEU A 71 -5.94 10.48 -6.07
CA LEU A 71 -5.05 9.34 -6.21
C LEU A 71 -4.75 9.05 -7.69
N LYS A 72 -5.78 9.06 -8.54
CA LYS A 72 -5.63 8.89 -9.99
C LYS A 72 -4.70 9.93 -10.59
N ASN A 73 -4.77 11.18 -10.15
CA ASN A 73 -3.91 12.24 -10.67
C ASN A 73 -2.46 12.18 -10.17
N LEU A 74 -2.21 11.49 -9.05
CA LEU A 74 -0.87 11.36 -8.44
C LEU A 74 -0.09 10.13 -8.91
N PHE A 75 -0.70 9.25 -9.69
CA PHE A 75 -0.06 8.05 -10.22
C PHE A 75 0.39 8.26 -11.66
N ALA A 76 1.56 7.70 -11.98
CA ALA A 76 1.95 7.51 -13.36
C ALA A 76 0.99 6.54 -14.07
N THR A 77 0.84 6.67 -15.39
CA THR A 77 -0.20 6.00 -16.19
C THR A 77 -0.11 4.47 -16.15
N ASP A 78 1.13 3.96 -16.05
CA ASP A 78 1.47 2.55 -15.87
C ASP A 78 1.02 2.02 -14.49
N ILE A 79 1.21 2.80 -13.43
CA ILE A 79 0.75 2.48 -12.07
C ILE A 79 -0.78 2.47 -12.02
N LEU A 80 -1.42 3.51 -12.59
CA LEU A 80 -2.87 3.62 -12.74
C LEU A 80 -3.50 2.38 -13.35
N SER A 81 -2.98 1.94 -14.50
CA SER A 81 -3.51 0.81 -15.26
C SER A 81 -3.48 -0.50 -14.48
N SER A 82 -2.60 -0.62 -13.49
CA SER A 82 -2.42 -1.82 -12.69
C SER A 82 -3.06 -1.73 -11.30
N THR A 83 -3.37 -0.54 -10.79
CA THR A 83 -3.90 -0.34 -9.43
C THR A 83 -5.38 0.04 -9.37
N ILE A 84 -5.88 0.81 -10.34
CA ILE A 84 -7.21 1.41 -10.27
C ILE A 84 -8.21 0.63 -11.14
N VAL A 85 -8.31 -0.66 -10.84
CA VAL A 85 -9.44 -1.50 -11.29
C VAL A 85 -10.59 -1.44 -10.28
N ASN A 86 -10.30 -1.02 -9.03
CA ASN A 86 -11.23 -1.07 -7.92
C ASN A 86 -11.74 0.35 -7.57
N GLU A 87 -13.05 0.52 -7.46
CA GLU A 87 -13.70 1.75 -6.95
C GLU A 87 -13.49 1.97 -5.44
N ASP A 88 -12.55 1.25 -4.82
CA ASP A 88 -12.24 1.31 -3.40
C ASP A 88 -10.81 1.84 -3.20
N LEU A 89 -10.72 2.94 -2.45
CA LEU A 89 -9.47 3.60 -2.09
C LEU A 89 -8.55 2.69 -1.28
N ASP A 90 -9.11 1.97 -0.30
CA ASP A 90 -8.33 1.13 0.59
C ASP A 90 -7.74 -0.06 -0.19
N ALA A 91 -8.53 -0.65 -1.09
CA ALA A 91 -8.07 -1.70 -1.99
C ALA A 91 -6.97 -1.20 -2.95
N SER A 92 -7.14 -0.01 -3.53
CA SER A 92 -6.15 0.59 -4.44
C SER A 92 -4.81 0.85 -3.74
N LEU A 93 -4.85 1.35 -2.50
CA LEU A 93 -3.65 1.59 -1.69
C LEU A 93 -3.02 0.30 -1.16
N ASP A 94 -3.80 -0.75 -0.91
CA ASP A 94 -3.25 -2.06 -0.56
C ASP A 94 -2.60 -2.73 -1.78
N HIS A 95 -3.11 -2.51 -2.99
CA HIS A 95 -2.50 -3.01 -4.22
C HIS A 95 -1.10 -2.41 -4.46
N LEU A 96 -0.89 -1.12 -4.14
CA LEU A 96 0.44 -0.50 -4.18
C LEU A 96 1.50 -1.26 -3.37
N ARG A 97 1.10 -1.88 -2.26
CA ARG A 97 2.03 -2.61 -1.38
C ARG A 97 2.54 -3.90 -2.02
N LEU A 98 1.77 -4.48 -2.94
CA LEU A 98 2.21 -5.65 -3.70
C LEU A 98 3.39 -5.33 -4.63
N PHE A 99 3.52 -4.07 -5.07
CA PHE A 99 4.69 -3.63 -5.83
C PHE A 99 5.96 -3.58 -4.99
N GLU A 100 5.85 -3.27 -3.68
CA GLU A 100 6.99 -3.26 -2.75
C GLU A 100 7.52 -4.68 -2.49
N ILE A 101 6.61 -5.66 -2.41
CA ILE A 101 6.97 -7.07 -2.27
C ILE A 101 7.63 -7.60 -3.56
N GLY A 102 7.18 -7.13 -4.71
CA GLY A 102 7.62 -7.61 -6.02
C GLY A 102 6.93 -8.93 -6.42
N SER A 103 6.62 -9.07 -7.71
CA SER A 103 5.87 -10.22 -8.25
C SER A 103 6.56 -11.56 -8.03
N GLN A 104 7.89 -11.60 -8.12
CA GLN A 104 8.68 -12.80 -7.86
C GLN A 104 8.63 -13.21 -6.38
N SER A 105 8.80 -12.26 -5.46
CA SER A 105 8.74 -12.54 -4.02
C SER A 105 7.35 -12.94 -3.57
N LEU A 106 6.29 -12.38 -4.18
CA LEU A 106 4.90 -12.76 -3.91
C LEU A 106 4.65 -14.24 -4.25
N ASN A 107 5.06 -14.66 -5.46
CA ASN A 107 4.91 -16.06 -5.88
C ASN A 107 5.71 -17.01 -4.98
N ILE A 108 6.92 -16.60 -4.57
CA ILE A 108 7.73 -17.37 -3.61
C ILE A 108 7.02 -17.49 -2.26
N LEU A 109 6.47 -16.39 -1.72
CA LEU A 109 5.73 -16.41 -0.44
C LEU A 109 4.47 -17.28 -0.52
N LEU A 110 3.73 -17.23 -1.64
CA LEU A 110 2.54 -18.06 -1.86
C LEU A 110 2.89 -19.54 -2.01
N ASN A 111 3.99 -19.87 -2.70
CA ASN A 111 4.48 -21.24 -2.81
C ASN A 111 4.95 -21.77 -1.44
N ASN A 112 5.74 -20.99 -0.72
CA ASN A 112 6.17 -21.34 0.64
C ASN A 112 4.96 -21.61 1.56
N LEU A 113 3.89 -20.82 1.45
CA LEU A 113 2.67 -21.02 2.23
C LEU A 113 1.94 -22.32 1.88
N LYS A 114 1.97 -22.76 0.62
CA LYS A 114 1.40 -24.05 0.20
C LYS A 114 2.21 -25.25 0.69
N ASP A 115 3.53 -25.09 0.80
CA ASP A 115 4.45 -26.15 1.19
C ASP A 115 4.51 -26.35 2.72
N ILE A 116 4.06 -25.36 3.49
CA ILE A 116 3.95 -25.44 4.95
C ILE A 116 2.79 -26.34 5.34
N LYS A 117 3.10 -27.50 5.92
CA LYS A 117 2.14 -28.45 6.48
C LYS A 117 2.42 -28.65 7.96
N GLN A 118 1.38 -28.80 8.78
CA GLN A 118 1.52 -29.01 10.23
C GLN A 118 2.40 -30.22 10.57
N ILE A 119 2.37 -31.27 9.74
CA ILE A 119 3.20 -32.47 9.89
C ILE A 119 4.71 -32.20 9.88
N ASN A 120 5.13 -31.06 9.34
CA ASN A 120 6.54 -30.65 9.29
C ASN A 120 7.01 -30.03 10.63
N PHE A 121 6.14 -29.89 11.63
CA PHE A 121 6.43 -29.22 12.90
C PHE A 121 6.09 -30.13 14.09
N THR A 122 6.96 -30.12 15.11
CA THR A 122 6.73 -30.85 16.36
C THR A 122 5.65 -30.19 17.22
N PHE A 123 5.60 -28.85 17.24
CA PHE A 123 4.62 -28.10 18.00
C PHE A 123 3.70 -27.27 17.11
N ILE A 124 2.43 -27.20 17.49
CA ILE A 124 1.43 -26.39 16.78
C ILE A 124 1.79 -24.91 16.80
N GLN A 125 2.44 -24.43 17.87
CA GLN A 125 2.86 -23.05 18.00
C GLN A 125 3.88 -22.66 16.92
N ASP A 126 4.82 -23.54 16.62
CA ASP A 126 5.86 -23.28 15.61
C ASP A 126 5.25 -23.20 14.21
N TYR A 127 4.35 -24.14 13.89
CA TYR A 127 3.56 -24.10 12.66
C TYR A 127 2.80 -22.77 12.51
N TYR A 128 2.13 -22.33 13.57
CA TYR A 128 1.44 -21.03 13.58
C TYR A 128 2.38 -19.85 13.41
N ASN A 129 3.53 -19.85 14.07
CA ASN A 129 4.51 -18.76 13.98
C ASN A 129 5.03 -18.60 12.55
N VAL A 130 5.34 -19.71 11.86
CA VAL A 130 5.82 -19.66 10.47
C VAL A 130 4.73 -19.15 9.51
N ILE A 131 3.50 -19.66 9.63
CA ILE A 131 2.37 -19.15 8.84
C ILE A 131 2.15 -17.66 9.12
N PHE A 132 2.18 -17.27 10.40
CA PHE A 132 1.95 -15.89 10.80
C PHE A 132 2.99 -14.94 10.23
N GLU A 133 4.27 -15.30 10.21
CA GLU A 133 5.31 -14.45 9.63
C GLU A 133 5.19 -14.32 8.10
N ILE A 134 4.75 -15.37 7.38
CA ILE A 134 4.47 -15.26 5.95
C ILE A 134 3.22 -14.42 5.69
N ILE A 135 2.15 -14.65 6.45
CA ILE A 135 0.93 -13.84 6.38
C ILE A 135 1.25 -12.39 6.72
N LYS A 136 2.09 -12.10 7.70
CA LYS A 136 2.49 -10.73 8.07
C LYS A 136 3.26 -10.03 6.95
N LYS A 137 4.03 -10.76 6.15
CA LYS A 137 4.69 -10.24 4.94
C LYS A 137 3.70 -10.00 3.79
N LEU A 138 2.63 -10.80 3.72
CA LEU A 138 1.57 -10.69 2.70
C LEU A 138 0.44 -9.72 3.07
N ALA A 139 0.19 -9.53 4.36
CA ALA A 139 -0.92 -8.78 4.90
C ALA A 139 -0.50 -7.34 5.17
N PRO A 140 -1.39 -6.37 4.90
CA PRO A 140 -1.13 -4.98 5.27
C PRO A 140 -0.92 -4.86 6.78
N PRO A 141 -0.03 -3.95 7.26
CA PRO A 141 0.12 -3.68 8.68
C PRO A 141 -1.12 -2.91 9.20
N LYS A 142 -2.24 -3.62 9.36
CA LYS A 142 -3.37 -3.19 10.18
C LYS A 142 -3.47 -4.19 11.33
N LYS A 143 -3.19 -3.73 12.56
CA LYS A 143 -3.74 -4.34 13.78
C LYS A 143 -5.26 -4.27 13.68
N THR A 144 -5.88 -5.24 13.03
CA THR A 144 -7.34 -5.32 12.94
C THR A 144 -7.89 -5.77 14.29
N GLN A 145 -9.02 -5.21 14.69
CA GLN A 145 -9.79 -5.59 15.89
C GLN A 145 -10.05 -7.11 15.94
N ARG A 146 -10.08 -7.77 14.78
CA ARG A 146 -10.16 -9.23 14.60
C ARG A 146 -8.93 -9.99 15.17
N GLN A 147 -7.71 -9.48 14.97
CA GLN A 147 -6.50 -10.05 15.59
C GLN A 147 -6.49 -9.87 17.11
N ARG A 148 -7.03 -8.74 17.63
CA ARG A 148 -7.22 -8.56 19.09
C ARG A 148 -8.24 -9.52 19.67
N GLN A 149 -9.30 -9.86 18.93
CA GLN A 149 -10.29 -10.84 19.35
C GLN A 149 -9.71 -12.26 19.36
N ILE A 150 -8.96 -12.65 18.32
CA ILE A 150 -8.31 -13.97 18.26
C ILE A 150 -7.28 -14.13 19.41
N ILE A 151 -6.46 -13.12 19.69
CA ILE A 151 -5.52 -13.13 20.83
C ILE A 151 -6.27 -13.16 22.18
N LYS A 152 -7.41 -12.48 22.31
CA LYS A 152 -8.26 -12.55 23.52
C LYS A 152 -8.84 -13.94 23.76
N TYR A 153 -9.24 -14.64 22.71
CA TYR A 153 -9.75 -16.02 22.80
C TYR A 153 -8.65 -17.01 23.18
N LEU A 154 -7.40 -16.78 22.74
CA LEU A 154 -6.27 -17.65 23.03
C LEU A 154 -5.70 -17.46 24.45
N ASN A 155 -5.84 -16.27 25.05
CA ASN A 155 -5.40 -16.01 26.43
C ASN A 155 -6.40 -16.49 27.50
N HIS A 156 -7.47 -17.18 27.10
CA HIS A 156 -8.50 -17.73 28.00
C HIS A 156 -8.47 -19.27 28.11
N PHE A 157 -7.47 -19.90 27.51
CA PHE A 157 -7.07 -21.30 27.69
C PHE A 157 -5.64 -21.34 28.24
#